data_AF-A0A328C0S2-F1
#
_entry.id   AF-A0A328C0S2-F1
#
_cell.length_a   1.000
_cell.length_b   1.000
_cell.length_c   1.000
_cell.angle_alpha   90.00
_cell.angle_beta   90.00
_cell.angle_gamma   90.00
#
_symmetry.space_group_name_H-M   'P 1'
#
loop_
_entity.id
_entity.type
_entity.pdbx_description
1 polymer ?
#
loop_
_entity_poly.entity_id
_entity_poly.type
_entity_poly.pdbx_seq_one_letter_code
_entity_poly.pdbx_strand_id
1 'polypeptide(L)'
;MGTTKTTITNCSMKITQIRSQNSCSICGKTPVTRKFREEYYCANCYAQWFKKKTCKLCGQLKRIHRDGEFCLECERLTDCVRCGKEAGTFNVGMVTNYGAVCSSCVRYFREEQMCSECGNMTRDRYRSPITKESICLSCYRQYTFATCKNCSRYRKIHNQEKQLCKKCDEQLLSTCPKCKAEMASGYGNICPDCARRTLLFNMIRLNVHIFRHKTIKTAYKKFIFWYMRKCGISVALHKGSDFMRFFIDCDDNWQKIPDYEKLVIHFKPNGLRANLTVLRWLLDTNQVVVDEALKDDLAEMQRIQSLFNKLKESVPCIASYYKLLQRRYDDGKTSLKSVRLALQPAIDLISSNDITDYPTQEQLNDYLADKSGQIASITGFVNHLKSAYHCELDIDRKLIQQMKAKRLKKHYSKRLVELYKQTELMDDEQMELVSVVLYSLHGIEIKKPKPDAILLLDGVAYYRDKTKDYFLPQDIYLRIKPQF
;
A
#
# COMPACT_ATOMS: atom_id res chain seq x y z
N MET A 1 -33.54 0.65 -53.52
CA MET A 1 -34.70 -0.26 -53.41
C MET A 1 -34.37 -1.36 -52.41
N GLY A 2 -35.20 -1.51 -51.36
CA GLY A 2 -35.38 -2.78 -50.63
C GLY A 2 -34.39 -3.18 -49.53
N THR A 3 -34.31 -2.44 -48.43
CA THR A 3 -33.83 -2.99 -47.15
C THR A 3 -34.93 -3.83 -46.50
N THR A 4 -34.83 -5.16 -46.59
CA THR A 4 -35.75 -6.09 -45.95
C THR A 4 -35.52 -6.08 -44.44
N LYS A 5 -36.45 -5.44 -43.72
CA LYS A 5 -36.66 -5.59 -42.27
C LYS A 5 -37.16 -7.02 -42.00
N THR A 6 -36.37 -7.84 -41.32
CA THR A 6 -36.86 -9.08 -40.74
C THR A 6 -37.29 -8.81 -39.31
N THR A 7 -38.60 -8.68 -39.14
CA THR A 7 -39.30 -8.58 -37.86
C THR A 7 -39.10 -9.88 -37.08
N ILE A 8 -38.37 -9.83 -35.97
CA ILE A 8 -38.27 -10.94 -35.03
C ILE A 8 -39.58 -10.98 -34.24
N THR A 9 -40.45 -11.91 -34.60
CA THR A 9 -41.64 -12.25 -33.84
C THR A 9 -41.21 -12.84 -32.50
N ASN A 10 -41.47 -12.11 -31.41
CA ASN A 10 -41.33 -12.62 -30.05
C ASN A 10 -42.23 -13.85 -29.89
N CYS A 11 -41.63 -15.03 -29.97
CA CYS A 11 -42.28 -16.26 -29.58
C CYS A 11 -42.25 -16.30 -28.05
N SER A 12 -43.34 -15.84 -27.44
CA SER A 12 -43.63 -15.97 -26.02
C SER A 12 -43.49 -17.44 -25.61
N MET A 13 -42.38 -17.77 -24.96
CA MET A 13 -42.22 -19.05 -24.30
C MET A 13 -43.27 -19.13 -23.19
N LYS A 14 -44.32 -19.91 -23.45
CA LYS A 14 -45.31 -20.31 -22.44
C LYS A 14 -44.53 -20.88 -21.25
N ILE A 15 -44.50 -20.13 -20.16
CA ILE A 15 -44.01 -20.55 -18.85
C ILE A 15 -44.87 -21.75 -18.46
N THR A 16 -44.38 -22.94 -18.78
CA THR A 16 -44.97 -24.19 -18.32
C THR A 16 -44.56 -24.32 -16.86
N GLN A 17 -45.56 -24.46 -16.00
CA GLN A 17 -45.48 -24.58 -14.55
C GLN A 17 -44.17 -25.21 -14.07
N ILE A 18 -43.52 -24.53 -13.12
CA ILE A 18 -42.37 -25.04 -12.37
C ILE A 18 -42.83 -26.32 -11.65
N ARG A 19 -42.59 -27.48 -12.28
CA ARG A 19 -42.83 -28.79 -11.65
C ARG A 19 -41.89 -28.90 -10.46
N SER A 20 -42.42 -29.32 -9.32
CA SER A 20 -41.62 -29.51 -8.10
C SER A 20 -40.44 -30.44 -8.39
N GLN A 21 -39.23 -30.08 -7.92
CA GLN A 21 -37.96 -30.77 -8.18
C GLN A 21 -37.93 -32.25 -7.73
N ASN A 22 -39.02 -32.76 -7.14
CA ASN A 22 -39.14 -34.12 -6.62
C ASN A 22 -40.11 -35.00 -7.42
N SER A 23 -40.63 -34.53 -8.56
CA SER A 23 -41.58 -35.26 -9.42
C SER A 23 -40.93 -35.76 -10.72
N CYS A 24 -41.43 -36.88 -11.25
CA CYS A 24 -40.97 -37.44 -12.53
C CYS A 24 -41.22 -36.44 -13.67
N SER A 25 -40.20 -36.09 -14.44
CA SER A 25 -40.29 -35.20 -15.61
C SER A 25 -41.23 -35.72 -16.69
N ILE A 26 -41.39 -37.06 -16.79
CA ILE A 26 -42.23 -37.69 -17.81
C ILE A 26 -43.70 -37.78 -17.36
N CYS A 27 -43.97 -38.29 -16.16
CA CYS A 27 -45.34 -38.64 -15.72
C CYS A 27 -45.82 -37.89 -14.47
N GLY A 28 -45.00 -36.99 -13.90
CA GLY A 28 -45.34 -36.20 -12.72
C GLY A 28 -45.38 -36.95 -11.38
N LYS A 29 -45.20 -38.29 -11.36
CA LYS A 29 -45.29 -39.10 -10.13
C LYS A 29 -44.05 -39.00 -9.24
N THR A 30 -44.24 -39.13 -7.93
CA THR A 30 -43.21 -39.27 -6.89
C THR A 30 -43.26 -40.70 -6.28
N PRO A 31 -42.17 -41.23 -5.69
CA PRO A 31 -40.83 -40.67 -5.61
C PRO A 31 -40.04 -40.85 -6.92
N VAL A 32 -39.08 -39.96 -7.14
CA VAL A 32 -38.10 -40.07 -8.23
C VAL A 32 -36.98 -41.03 -7.81
N THR A 33 -36.59 -41.91 -8.72
CA THR A 33 -35.55 -42.92 -8.49
C THR A 33 -34.24 -42.62 -9.21
N ARG A 34 -34.28 -41.86 -10.31
CA ARG A 34 -33.12 -41.58 -11.14
C ARG A 34 -33.18 -40.17 -11.71
N LYS A 35 -32.03 -39.47 -11.71
CA LYS A 35 -31.80 -38.25 -12.48
C LYS A 35 -30.86 -38.52 -13.65
N PHE A 36 -31.21 -38.09 -14.85
CA PHE A 36 -30.40 -38.23 -16.06
C PHE A 36 -30.60 -37.01 -16.98
N ARG A 37 -29.51 -36.36 -17.40
CA ARG A 37 -29.53 -35.18 -18.29
C ARG A 37 -30.59 -34.14 -17.90
N GLU A 38 -30.60 -33.78 -16.62
CA GLU A 38 -31.52 -32.81 -15.99
C GLU A 38 -32.98 -33.25 -15.81
N GLU A 39 -33.36 -34.40 -16.35
CA GLU A 39 -34.67 -35.01 -16.16
C GLU A 39 -34.70 -36.00 -14.99
N TYR A 40 -35.88 -36.11 -14.36
CA TYR A 40 -36.15 -36.97 -13.23
C TYR A 40 -37.10 -38.11 -13.63
N TYR A 41 -36.79 -39.34 -13.23
CA TYR A 41 -37.54 -40.54 -13.59
C TYR A 41 -38.01 -41.30 -12.34
N CYS A 42 -39.31 -41.56 -12.23
CA CYS A 42 -39.84 -42.54 -11.28
C CYS A 42 -39.46 -43.97 -11.70
N ALA A 43 -39.65 -44.95 -10.82
CA ALA A 43 -39.25 -46.34 -11.09
C ALA A 43 -39.80 -46.89 -12.42
N ASN A 44 -41.08 -46.62 -12.72
CA ASN A 44 -41.72 -47.09 -13.96
C ASN A 44 -41.13 -46.41 -15.20
N CYS A 45 -40.99 -45.09 -15.18
CA CYS A 45 -40.40 -44.35 -16.29
C CYS A 45 -38.92 -44.72 -16.47
N TYR A 46 -38.17 -44.97 -15.39
CA TYR A 46 -36.81 -45.48 -15.46
C TYR A 46 -36.76 -46.83 -16.18
N ALA A 47 -37.63 -47.78 -15.81
CA ALA A 47 -37.68 -49.08 -16.48
C ALA A 47 -38.08 -48.99 -17.96
N GLN A 48 -38.91 -48.01 -18.32
CA GLN A 48 -39.40 -47.80 -19.69
C GLN A 48 -38.36 -47.11 -20.58
N TRP A 49 -37.68 -46.08 -20.08
CA TRP A 49 -36.73 -45.23 -20.81
C TRP A 49 -35.28 -45.72 -20.73
N PHE A 50 -34.95 -46.59 -19.77
CA PHE A 50 -33.63 -47.22 -19.65
C PHE A 50 -33.71 -48.71 -19.96
N LYS A 51 -33.34 -49.07 -21.19
CA LYS A 51 -33.36 -50.45 -21.69
C LYS A 51 -32.02 -51.15 -21.42
N LYS A 52 -32.05 -52.47 -21.22
CA LYS A 52 -30.82 -53.26 -21.14
C LYS A 52 -30.18 -53.27 -22.54
N LYS A 53 -29.00 -52.66 -22.65
CA LYS A 53 -28.20 -52.59 -23.87
C LYS A 53 -26.74 -52.88 -23.51
N THR A 54 -25.99 -53.37 -24.49
CA THR A 54 -24.54 -53.50 -24.36
C THR A 54 -23.92 -52.11 -24.45
N CYS A 55 -23.13 -51.72 -23.45
CA CYS A 55 -22.40 -50.46 -23.46
C CYS A 55 -21.31 -50.50 -24.54
N LYS A 56 -21.22 -49.48 -25.41
CA LYS A 56 -20.18 -49.43 -26.46
C LYS A 56 -18.75 -49.34 -25.92
N LEU A 57 -18.56 -48.82 -24.71
CA LEU A 57 -17.22 -48.64 -24.12
C LEU A 57 -16.76 -49.86 -23.30
N CYS A 58 -17.57 -50.34 -22.35
CA CYS A 58 -17.18 -51.46 -21.48
C CYS A 58 -17.69 -52.83 -21.94
N GLY A 59 -18.52 -52.91 -22.99
CA GLY A 59 -19.07 -54.17 -23.51
C GLY A 59 -20.06 -54.88 -22.59
N GLN A 60 -20.36 -54.34 -21.40
CA GLN A 60 -21.27 -54.98 -20.44
C GLN A 60 -22.75 -54.64 -20.72
N LEU A 61 -23.64 -55.59 -20.42
CA LEU A 61 -25.08 -55.40 -20.49
C LEU A 61 -25.56 -54.55 -19.29
N LYS A 62 -25.90 -53.29 -19.55
CA LYS A 62 -26.31 -52.32 -18.52
C LYS A 62 -27.63 -51.65 -18.94
N ARG A 63 -28.34 -51.03 -17.98
CA ARG A 63 -29.51 -50.20 -18.29
C ARG A 63 -29.04 -48.84 -18.81
N ILE A 64 -29.22 -48.60 -20.10
CA ILE A 64 -28.81 -47.38 -20.81
C ILE A 64 -30.07 -46.67 -21.32
N HIS A 65 -30.05 -45.34 -21.32
CA HIS A 65 -31.15 -44.54 -21.89
C HIS A 65 -31.43 -44.96 -23.33
N ARG A 66 -32.68 -44.85 -23.80
CA ARG A 66 -33.06 -45.21 -25.18
C ARG A 66 -32.17 -44.55 -26.23
N ASP A 67 -31.80 -43.30 -26.01
CA ASP A 67 -30.94 -42.51 -26.92
C ASP A 67 -29.46 -42.47 -26.49
N GLY A 68 -29.10 -43.24 -25.46
CA GLY A 68 -27.73 -43.34 -24.95
C GLY A 68 -26.97 -44.53 -25.54
N GLU A 69 -25.66 -44.37 -25.67
CA GLU A 69 -24.74 -45.43 -26.16
C GLU A 69 -23.80 -45.98 -25.07
N PHE A 70 -23.62 -45.21 -24.00
CA PHE A 70 -22.70 -45.52 -22.91
C PHE A 70 -23.47 -45.73 -21.60
N CYS A 71 -22.98 -46.63 -20.76
CA CYS A 71 -23.50 -46.76 -19.40
C CYS A 71 -23.05 -45.57 -18.54
N LEU A 72 -23.75 -45.33 -17.42
CA LEU A 72 -23.44 -44.21 -16.51
C LEU A 72 -22.00 -44.25 -15.99
N GLU A 73 -21.46 -45.44 -15.74
CA GLU A 73 -20.08 -45.63 -15.30
C GLU A 73 -19.09 -45.14 -16.37
N CYS A 74 -19.36 -45.46 -17.64
CA CYS A 74 -18.55 -45.04 -18.78
C CYS A 74 -18.70 -43.55 -19.10
N GLU A 75 -19.90 -42.97 -18.96
CA GLU A 75 -20.09 -41.51 -19.12
C GLU A 75 -19.28 -40.70 -18.09
N ARG A 76 -18.99 -41.30 -16.91
CA ARG A 76 -18.15 -40.70 -15.87
C ARG A 76 -16.65 -40.79 -16.14
N LEU A 77 -16.22 -41.59 -17.11
CA LEU A 77 -14.82 -41.77 -17.50
C LEU A 77 -14.34 -40.75 -18.54
N THR A 78 -15.07 -39.65 -18.68
CA THR A 78 -14.68 -38.52 -19.52
C THR A 78 -14.00 -37.43 -18.70
N ASP A 79 -13.07 -36.71 -19.31
CA ASP A 79 -12.45 -35.55 -18.69
C ASP A 79 -13.50 -34.49 -18.35
N CYS A 80 -13.20 -33.66 -17.36
CA CYS A 80 -14.11 -32.60 -16.98
C CYS A 80 -14.28 -31.61 -18.14
N VAL A 81 -15.47 -31.60 -18.77
CA VAL A 81 -15.81 -30.82 -19.97
C VAL A 81 -15.38 -29.35 -19.89
N ARG A 82 -15.42 -28.75 -18.69
CA ARG A 82 -15.08 -27.33 -18.50
C ARG A 82 -13.60 -27.06 -18.28
N CYS A 83 -12.92 -27.90 -17.51
CA CYS A 83 -11.57 -27.59 -17.02
C CYS A 83 -10.51 -28.56 -17.50
N GLY A 84 -10.87 -29.57 -18.29
CA GLY A 84 -9.97 -30.59 -18.80
C GLY A 84 -9.27 -31.41 -17.73
N LYS A 85 -9.86 -31.51 -16.52
CA LYS A 85 -9.30 -32.41 -15.49
C LYS A 85 -9.49 -33.84 -15.97
N GLU A 86 -8.42 -34.62 -15.89
CA GLU A 86 -8.38 -36.01 -16.34
C GLU A 86 -9.38 -36.89 -15.58
N ALA A 87 -10.08 -37.76 -16.30
CA ALA A 87 -11.01 -38.73 -15.73
C ALA A 87 -10.36 -39.55 -14.59
N GLY A 88 -11.12 -39.84 -13.53
CA GLY A 88 -10.63 -40.58 -12.36
C GLY A 88 -9.86 -39.74 -11.33
N THR A 89 -9.38 -38.54 -11.68
CA THR A 89 -8.68 -37.64 -10.73
C THR A 89 -9.62 -36.73 -9.93
N PHE A 90 -10.92 -36.79 -10.19
CA PHE A 90 -11.91 -35.90 -9.58
C PHE A 90 -13.24 -36.58 -9.28
N ASN A 91 -13.95 -36.06 -8.29
CA ASN A 91 -15.34 -36.45 -8.02
C ASN A 91 -16.27 -35.82 -9.06
N VAL A 92 -17.02 -36.67 -9.77
CA VAL A 92 -18.03 -36.24 -10.75
C VAL A 92 -19.20 -35.60 -10.03
N GLY A 93 -19.44 -34.32 -10.30
CA GLY A 93 -20.53 -33.56 -9.68
C GLY A 93 -21.81 -33.55 -10.54
N MET A 94 -21.67 -33.61 -11.86
CA MET A 94 -22.78 -33.84 -12.80
C MET A 94 -22.27 -34.46 -14.11
N VAL A 95 -23.18 -35.05 -14.88
CA VAL A 95 -22.92 -35.53 -16.25
C VAL A 95 -23.83 -34.73 -17.19
N THR A 96 -23.22 -34.03 -18.14
CA THR A 96 -23.90 -33.27 -19.19
C THR A 96 -23.95 -34.09 -20.47
N ASN A 97 -24.63 -33.58 -21.51
CA ASN A 97 -24.61 -34.20 -22.84
C ASN A 97 -23.20 -34.29 -23.45
N TYR A 98 -22.29 -33.42 -23.02
CA TYR A 98 -20.92 -33.34 -23.51
C TYR A 98 -19.93 -34.16 -22.68
N GLY A 99 -20.37 -34.75 -21.57
CA GLY A 99 -19.51 -35.53 -20.66
C GLY A 99 -19.58 -35.09 -19.20
N ALA A 100 -18.66 -35.63 -18.40
CA ALA A 100 -18.59 -35.42 -16.96
C ALA A 100 -18.12 -34.01 -16.59
N VAL A 101 -18.60 -33.51 -15.46
CA VAL A 101 -18.18 -32.22 -14.90
C VAL A 101 -17.78 -32.42 -13.45
N CYS A 102 -16.58 -32.01 -13.09
CA CYS A 102 -16.09 -32.12 -11.71
C CYS A 102 -16.92 -31.27 -10.74
N SER A 103 -17.01 -31.67 -9.47
CA SER A 103 -17.78 -30.96 -8.43
C SER A 103 -17.46 -29.46 -8.33
N SER A 104 -16.21 -29.06 -8.58
CA SER A 104 -15.81 -27.65 -8.58
C SER A 104 -16.34 -26.86 -9.77
N CYS A 105 -16.59 -27.53 -10.91
CA CYS A 105 -17.07 -26.91 -12.15
C CYS A 105 -18.60 -26.92 -12.27
N VAL A 106 -19.32 -27.74 -11.50
CA VAL A 106 -20.79 -27.80 -11.53
C VAL A 106 -21.44 -26.42 -11.44
N ARG A 107 -20.89 -25.51 -10.63
CA ARG A 107 -21.45 -24.16 -10.43
C ARG A 107 -21.63 -23.36 -11.74
N TYR A 108 -20.84 -23.65 -12.78
CA TYR A 108 -20.90 -22.91 -14.04
C TYR A 108 -21.99 -23.40 -14.98
N PHE A 109 -22.51 -24.60 -14.74
CA PHE A 109 -23.59 -25.24 -15.51
C PHE A 109 -24.95 -25.08 -14.82
N ARG A 110 -25.02 -24.35 -13.70
CA ARG A 110 -26.28 -24.06 -13.01
C ARG A 110 -26.92 -22.81 -13.57
N GLU A 111 -28.24 -22.82 -13.62
CA GLU A 111 -29.03 -21.61 -13.83
C GLU A 111 -28.84 -20.61 -12.69
N GLU A 112 -28.85 -19.33 -13.05
CA GLU A 112 -28.79 -18.21 -12.12
C GLU A 112 -30.11 -18.07 -11.35
N GLN A 113 -30.00 -17.81 -10.06
CA GLN A 113 -31.12 -17.54 -9.18
C GLN A 113 -30.89 -16.24 -8.42
N MET A 114 -31.97 -15.55 -8.11
CA MET A 114 -31.94 -14.33 -7.32
C MET A 114 -31.52 -14.64 -5.88
N CYS A 115 -30.54 -13.90 -5.36
CA CYS A 115 -30.16 -13.95 -3.94
C CYS A 115 -31.28 -13.37 -3.08
N SER A 116 -31.73 -14.09 -2.05
CA SER A 116 -32.83 -13.60 -1.21
C SER A 116 -32.48 -12.38 -0.35
N GLU A 117 -31.20 -12.11 -0.10
CA GLU A 117 -30.76 -10.97 0.71
C GLU A 117 -30.39 -9.73 -0.12
N CYS A 118 -29.62 -9.88 -1.20
CA CYS A 118 -29.15 -8.73 -2.00
C CYS A 118 -29.83 -8.58 -3.37
N GLY A 119 -30.73 -9.49 -3.76
CA GLY A 119 -31.45 -9.42 -5.04
C GLY A 119 -30.60 -9.71 -6.29
N ASN A 120 -29.29 -9.91 -6.15
CA ASN A 120 -28.43 -10.18 -7.30
C ASN A 120 -28.63 -11.59 -7.88
N MET A 121 -28.65 -11.71 -9.21
CA MET A 121 -28.65 -13.00 -9.90
C MET A 121 -27.28 -13.68 -9.74
N THR A 122 -27.29 -14.93 -9.28
CA THR A 122 -26.05 -15.67 -9.02
C THR A 122 -26.22 -17.17 -9.26
N ARG A 123 -25.12 -17.85 -9.62
CA ARG A 123 -25.04 -19.31 -9.69
C ARG A 123 -24.62 -19.94 -8.36
N ASP A 124 -24.15 -19.12 -7.42
CA ASP A 124 -23.79 -19.55 -6.08
C ASP A 124 -25.05 -19.81 -5.26
N ARG A 125 -25.13 -20.97 -4.61
CA ARG A 125 -26.28 -21.40 -3.82
C ARG A 125 -25.85 -21.78 -2.42
N TYR A 126 -25.62 -20.78 -1.59
CA TYR A 126 -25.37 -20.96 -0.16
C TYR A 126 -26.67 -20.85 0.62
N ARG A 127 -26.76 -21.46 1.80
CA ARG A 127 -27.91 -21.26 2.69
C ARG A 127 -27.59 -20.19 3.72
N SER A 128 -28.47 -19.22 3.88
CA SER A 128 -28.35 -18.22 4.95
C SER A 128 -28.35 -18.94 6.30
N PRO A 129 -27.38 -18.68 7.19
CA PRO A 129 -27.41 -19.23 8.54
C PRO A 129 -28.64 -18.79 9.35
N ILE A 130 -29.27 -17.67 8.97
CA ILE A 130 -30.42 -17.08 9.66
C ILE A 130 -31.74 -17.57 9.03
N THR A 131 -31.97 -17.27 7.75
CA THR A 131 -33.26 -17.55 7.10
C THR A 131 -33.34 -18.94 6.47
N LYS A 132 -32.22 -19.66 6.33
CA LYS A 132 -32.07 -20.93 5.60
C LYS A 132 -32.38 -20.86 4.09
N GLU A 133 -32.69 -19.69 3.57
CA GLU A 133 -32.94 -19.43 2.15
C GLU A 133 -31.64 -19.40 1.32
N SER A 134 -31.79 -19.43 -0.01
CA SER A 134 -30.66 -19.42 -0.94
C SER A 134 -30.09 -18.01 -1.11
N ILE A 135 -28.80 -17.86 -0.79
CA ILE A 135 -28.06 -16.59 -0.87
C ILE A 135 -26.76 -16.74 -1.67
N CYS A 136 -26.24 -15.61 -2.15
CA CYS A 136 -24.98 -15.56 -2.87
C CYS A 136 -23.77 -15.73 -1.93
N LEU A 137 -22.58 -16.02 -2.50
CA LEU A 137 -21.35 -16.18 -1.72
C LEU A 137 -20.98 -14.90 -0.94
N SER A 138 -21.24 -13.72 -1.49
CA SER A 138 -20.90 -12.45 -0.83
C SER A 138 -21.70 -12.29 0.46
N CYS A 139 -23.04 -12.42 0.38
CA CYS A 139 -23.94 -12.44 1.53
C CYS A 139 -23.56 -13.53 2.54
N TYR A 140 -23.31 -14.76 2.08
CA TYR A 140 -22.90 -15.86 2.97
C TYR A 140 -21.60 -15.57 3.75
N ARG A 141 -20.65 -14.88 3.12
CA ARG A 141 -19.38 -14.50 3.76
C ARG A 141 -19.58 -13.52 4.91
N GLN A 142 -20.57 -12.62 4.84
CA GLN A 142 -20.83 -11.66 5.91
C GLN A 142 -21.12 -12.34 7.26
N TYR A 143 -21.80 -13.49 7.24
CA TYR A 143 -22.15 -14.22 8.46
C TYR A 143 -21.08 -15.20 8.93
N THR A 144 -20.28 -15.75 8.01
CA THR A 144 -19.44 -16.92 8.30
C THR A 144 -17.95 -16.67 8.16
N PHE A 145 -17.53 -15.55 7.56
CA PHE A 145 -16.13 -15.23 7.33
C PHE A 145 -15.72 -14.00 8.12
N ALA A 146 -14.54 -14.07 8.72
CA ALA A 146 -13.88 -12.94 9.33
C ALA A 146 -12.36 -13.11 9.23
N THR A 147 -11.62 -12.08 9.63
CA THR A 147 -10.17 -12.17 9.79
C THR A 147 -9.87 -13.02 11.02
N CYS A 148 -9.16 -14.13 10.83
CA CYS A 148 -8.79 -15.00 11.96
C CYS A 148 -7.76 -14.30 12.87
N LYS A 149 -7.97 -14.31 14.19
CA LYS A 149 -7.08 -13.63 15.16
C LYS A 149 -5.65 -14.18 15.20
N ASN A 150 -5.46 -15.47 14.91
CA ASN A 150 -4.12 -16.10 14.95
C ASN A 150 -3.34 -15.93 13.63
N CYS A 151 -3.93 -16.28 12.49
CA CYS A 151 -3.23 -16.26 11.19
C CYS A 151 -3.53 -15.04 10.32
N SER A 152 -4.38 -14.13 10.79
CA SER A 152 -4.74 -12.85 10.15
C SER A 152 -5.28 -12.92 8.72
N ARG A 153 -5.70 -14.11 8.24
CA ARG A 153 -6.33 -14.24 6.91
C ARG A 153 -7.85 -14.20 7.03
N TYR A 154 -8.50 -13.49 6.11
CA TYR A 154 -9.95 -13.50 5.94
C TYR A 154 -10.42 -14.84 5.38
N ARG A 155 -11.20 -15.60 6.18
CA ARG A 155 -11.72 -16.91 5.82
C ARG A 155 -12.87 -17.33 6.73
N LYS A 156 -13.50 -18.46 6.42
CA LYS A 156 -14.57 -19.02 7.26
C LYS A 156 -14.06 -19.28 8.68
N ILE A 157 -14.74 -18.71 9.66
CA ILE A 157 -14.46 -18.88 11.10
C ILE A 157 -15.16 -20.15 11.58
N HIS A 158 -14.44 -20.94 12.38
CA HIS A 158 -14.96 -22.17 12.98
C HIS A 158 -15.38 -21.91 14.42
N ASN A 159 -14.52 -21.25 15.20
CA ASN A 159 -14.77 -20.85 16.57
C ASN A 159 -15.08 -19.34 16.59
N GLN A 160 -16.34 -18.99 16.83
CA GLN A 160 -16.81 -17.60 16.83
C GLN A 160 -16.25 -16.80 18.02
N GLU A 161 -16.19 -17.39 19.21
CA GLU A 161 -15.70 -16.73 20.43
C GLU A 161 -14.23 -16.32 20.30
N LYS A 162 -13.39 -17.25 19.84
CA LYS A 162 -11.94 -16.99 19.64
C LYS A 162 -11.64 -16.35 18.28
N GLN A 163 -12.63 -16.29 17.39
CA GLN A 163 -12.50 -15.85 16.01
C GLN A 163 -11.34 -16.57 15.28
N LEU A 164 -11.34 -17.90 15.38
CA LEU A 164 -10.32 -18.76 14.79
C LEU A 164 -10.86 -19.53 13.58
N CYS A 165 -10.03 -19.62 12.53
CA CYS A 165 -10.32 -20.55 11.45
C CYS A 165 -10.09 -21.99 11.91
N LYS A 166 -10.75 -22.97 11.26
CA LYS A 166 -10.68 -24.39 11.63
C LYS A 166 -9.25 -24.86 11.96
N LYS A 167 -8.30 -24.63 11.05
CA LYS A 167 -6.89 -25.05 11.24
C LYS A 167 -6.23 -24.44 12.47
N CYS A 168 -6.50 -23.16 12.76
CA CYS A 168 -5.93 -22.46 13.91
C CYS A 168 -6.60 -22.83 15.23
N ASP A 169 -7.85 -23.30 15.17
CA ASP A 169 -8.62 -23.74 16.33
C ASP A 169 -8.23 -25.18 16.73
N GLU A 170 -8.05 -26.07 15.74
CA GLU A 170 -7.54 -27.43 15.94
C GLU A 170 -6.08 -27.43 16.41
N GLN A 171 -5.25 -26.55 15.84
CA GLN A 171 -3.84 -26.44 16.19
C GLN A 171 -3.40 -24.99 16.03
N LEU A 172 -2.97 -24.33 17.11
CA LEU A 172 -2.62 -22.91 17.03
C LEU A 172 -1.36 -22.67 16.17
N LEU A 173 -0.32 -23.47 16.41
CA LEU A 173 0.99 -23.36 15.76
C LEU A 173 1.35 -24.67 15.05
N SER A 174 1.95 -24.52 13.87
CA SER A 174 2.51 -25.60 13.05
C SER A 174 3.94 -25.26 12.68
N THR A 175 4.74 -26.26 12.37
CA THR A 175 6.13 -26.07 11.94
C THR A 175 6.20 -26.02 10.42
N CYS A 176 7.00 -25.08 9.89
CA CYS A 176 7.21 -25.02 8.46
C CYS A 176 8.16 -26.14 8.01
N PRO A 177 7.78 -27.02 7.07
CA PRO A 177 8.66 -28.10 6.60
C PRO A 177 9.92 -27.59 5.88
N LYS A 178 9.92 -26.34 5.36
CA LYS A 178 11.06 -25.76 4.64
C LYS A 178 12.11 -25.15 5.57
N CYS A 179 11.70 -24.38 6.58
CA CYS A 179 12.62 -23.64 7.46
C CYS A 179 12.54 -24.05 8.93
N LYS A 180 11.68 -25.02 9.27
CA LYS A 180 11.40 -25.53 10.63
C LYS A 180 10.88 -24.50 11.64
N ALA A 181 10.79 -23.23 11.27
CA ALA A 181 10.20 -22.17 12.09
C ALA A 181 8.71 -22.40 12.36
N GLU A 182 8.26 -21.96 13.53
CA GLU A 182 6.86 -21.97 13.92
C GLU A 182 6.04 -20.94 13.11
N MET A 183 4.80 -21.29 12.81
CA MET A 183 3.84 -20.43 12.12
C MET A 183 2.42 -20.78 12.56
N ALA A 184 1.49 -19.83 12.47
CA ALA A 184 0.08 -20.12 12.67
C ALA A 184 -0.38 -21.21 11.69
N SER A 185 -1.04 -22.27 12.17
CA SER A 185 -1.46 -23.41 11.33
C SER A 185 -2.41 -23.05 10.19
N GLY A 186 -3.07 -21.89 10.32
CA GLY A 186 -3.83 -21.28 9.24
C GLY A 186 -3.01 -21.01 7.96
N TYR A 187 -1.69 -20.93 8.01
CA TYR A 187 -0.85 -20.74 6.81
C TYR A 187 -0.76 -22.01 5.94
N GLY A 188 -1.09 -23.19 6.47
CA GLY A 188 -1.01 -24.47 5.76
C GLY A 188 0.41 -25.04 5.81
N ASN A 189 0.98 -25.38 4.65
CA ASN A 189 2.22 -26.17 4.60
C ASN A 189 3.49 -25.33 4.49
N ILE A 190 3.41 -24.01 4.31
CA ILE A 190 4.60 -23.16 4.09
C ILE A 190 4.39 -21.84 4.82
N CYS A 191 5.41 -21.39 5.55
CA CYS A 191 5.34 -20.12 6.26
C CYS A 191 5.36 -18.92 5.29
N PRO A 192 4.89 -17.75 5.73
CA PRO A 192 4.85 -16.54 4.90
C PRO A 192 6.19 -16.18 4.27
N ASP A 193 7.30 -16.32 5.01
CA ASP A 193 8.63 -16.00 4.51
C ASP A 193 9.12 -16.97 3.44
N CYS A 194 8.93 -18.28 3.65
CA CYS A 194 9.26 -19.29 2.66
C CYS A 194 8.40 -19.17 1.40
N ALA A 195 7.12 -18.79 1.56
CA ALA A 195 6.24 -18.50 0.44
C ALA A 195 6.73 -17.28 -0.36
N ARG A 196 7.05 -16.17 0.32
CA ARG A 196 7.63 -14.97 -0.31
C ARG A 196 8.97 -15.25 -1.00
N ARG A 197 9.85 -16.07 -0.41
CA ARG A 197 11.10 -16.53 -1.03
C ARG A 197 10.84 -17.27 -2.34
N THR A 198 9.89 -18.20 -2.31
CA THR A 198 9.52 -18.96 -3.51
C THR A 198 9.01 -18.04 -4.61
N LEU A 199 8.15 -17.07 -4.27
CA LEU A 199 7.65 -16.07 -5.23
C LEU A 199 8.78 -15.19 -5.79
N LEU A 200 9.70 -14.71 -4.94
CA LEU A 200 10.83 -13.89 -5.38
C LEU A 200 11.75 -14.67 -6.33
N PHE A 201 12.05 -15.93 -6.02
CA PHE A 201 12.85 -16.77 -6.92
C PHE A 201 12.16 -17.04 -8.25
N ASN A 202 10.84 -17.24 -8.25
CA ASN A 202 10.08 -17.39 -9.49
C ASN A 202 10.10 -16.11 -10.33
N MET A 203 9.92 -14.94 -9.69
CA MET A 203 10.05 -13.63 -10.35
C MET A 203 11.45 -13.45 -10.96
N ILE A 204 12.53 -13.74 -10.21
CA ILE A 204 13.89 -13.66 -10.73
C ILE A 204 14.06 -14.58 -11.94
N ARG A 205 13.58 -15.83 -11.85
CA ARG A 205 13.66 -16.81 -12.95
C ARG A 205 12.97 -16.27 -14.21
N LEU A 206 11.73 -15.80 -14.08
CA LEU A 206 10.96 -15.25 -15.19
C LEU A 206 11.64 -14.03 -15.80
N ASN A 207 12.03 -13.05 -14.98
CA ASN A 207 12.61 -11.80 -15.48
C ASN A 207 13.96 -12.03 -16.16
N VAL A 208 14.75 -13.01 -15.69
CA VAL A 208 16.04 -13.35 -16.29
C VAL A 208 15.90 -13.87 -17.72
N HIS A 209 14.75 -14.42 -18.12
CA HIS A 209 14.50 -14.85 -19.50
C HIS A 209 14.30 -13.68 -20.47
N ILE A 210 14.00 -12.48 -19.98
CA ILE A 210 13.82 -11.28 -20.81
C ILE A 210 15.17 -10.80 -21.34
N PHE A 211 16.22 -10.93 -20.54
CA PHE A 211 17.56 -10.52 -20.96
C PHE A 211 18.16 -11.52 -21.95
N ARG A 212 18.91 -11.02 -22.92
CA ARG A 212 19.69 -11.78 -23.90
C ARG A 212 21.04 -12.17 -23.32
N HIS A 213 21.81 -11.22 -22.78
CA HIS A 213 23.21 -11.44 -22.42
C HIS A 213 23.42 -11.96 -20.99
N LYS A 214 24.36 -12.91 -20.82
CA LYS A 214 24.64 -13.58 -19.53
C LYS A 214 25.17 -12.63 -18.45
N THR A 215 25.92 -11.62 -18.86
CA THR A 215 26.46 -10.52 -18.03
C THR A 215 25.33 -9.78 -17.33
N ILE A 216 24.31 -9.32 -18.07
CA ILE A 216 23.15 -8.63 -17.51
C ILE A 216 22.28 -9.55 -16.66
N LYS A 217 22.06 -10.80 -17.10
CA LYS A 217 21.36 -11.82 -16.27
C LYS A 217 21.99 -11.97 -14.89
N THR A 218 23.33 -11.96 -14.84
CA THR A 218 24.09 -12.09 -13.60
C THR A 218 24.00 -10.80 -12.78
N ALA A 219 24.14 -9.64 -13.41
CA ALA A 219 24.02 -8.33 -12.77
C ALA A 219 22.64 -8.15 -12.11
N TYR A 220 21.56 -8.44 -12.84
CA TYR A 220 20.19 -8.36 -12.32
C TYR A 220 19.97 -9.29 -11.11
N LYS A 221 20.45 -10.53 -11.18
CA LYS A 221 20.39 -11.45 -10.02
C LYS A 221 21.11 -10.88 -8.81
N LYS A 222 22.36 -10.41 -8.99
CA LYS A 222 23.16 -9.80 -7.92
C LYS A 222 22.47 -8.58 -7.32
N PHE A 223 21.88 -7.73 -8.15
CA PHE A 223 21.08 -6.59 -7.74
C PHE A 223 19.89 -7.00 -6.87
N ILE A 224 19.04 -7.93 -7.32
CA ILE A 224 17.86 -8.36 -6.55
C ILE A 224 18.28 -8.99 -5.21
N PHE A 225 19.36 -9.77 -5.17
CA PHE A 225 19.88 -10.32 -3.91
C PHE A 225 20.43 -9.24 -2.96
N TRP A 226 21.12 -8.23 -3.49
CA TRP A 226 21.53 -7.07 -2.70
C TRP A 226 20.32 -6.30 -2.17
N TYR A 227 19.32 -6.06 -3.02
CA TYR A 227 18.11 -5.31 -2.67
C TYR A 227 17.28 -6.04 -1.61
N MET A 228 17.14 -7.37 -1.75
CA MET A 228 16.52 -8.24 -0.74
C MET A 228 17.24 -8.15 0.61
N ARG A 229 18.57 -8.12 0.64
CA ARG A 229 19.35 -7.98 1.88
C ARG A 229 19.19 -6.60 2.53
N LYS A 230 19.08 -5.54 1.74
CA LYS A 230 18.95 -4.16 2.24
C LYS A 230 17.54 -3.79 2.69
N CYS A 231 16.50 -4.17 1.94
CA CYS A 231 15.13 -3.72 2.17
C CYS A 231 14.17 -4.84 2.62
N GLY A 232 14.65 -6.07 2.71
CA GLY A 232 13.85 -7.23 3.04
C GLY A 232 13.09 -7.81 1.85
N ILE A 233 12.59 -9.02 2.05
CA ILE A 233 12.07 -9.85 0.95
C ILE A 233 10.78 -9.34 0.34
N SER A 234 9.88 -8.78 1.17
CA SER A 234 8.59 -8.29 0.69
C SER A 234 8.78 -7.11 -0.25
N VAL A 235 9.67 -6.18 0.10
CA VAL A 235 9.96 -5.00 -0.72
C VAL A 235 10.63 -5.42 -2.03
N ALA A 236 11.61 -6.33 -1.97
CA ALA A 236 12.26 -6.84 -3.18
C ALA A 236 11.31 -7.58 -4.12
N LEU A 237 10.32 -8.30 -3.58
CA LEU A 237 9.30 -8.98 -4.38
C LEU A 237 8.35 -7.98 -5.07
N HIS A 238 7.92 -6.94 -4.36
CA HIS A 238 6.96 -5.97 -4.91
C HIS A 238 7.59 -4.96 -5.87
N LYS A 239 8.81 -4.50 -5.59
CA LYS A 239 9.48 -3.45 -6.40
C LYS A 239 10.54 -3.99 -7.36
N GLY A 240 10.86 -5.29 -7.30
CA GLY A 240 11.93 -5.87 -8.13
C GLY A 240 11.71 -5.70 -9.63
N SER A 241 10.46 -5.74 -10.08
CA SER A 241 10.07 -5.51 -11.48
C SER A 241 10.27 -4.07 -11.94
N ASP A 242 10.16 -3.09 -11.04
CA ASP A 242 10.22 -1.66 -11.39
C ASP A 242 11.61 -1.28 -11.96
N PHE A 243 12.64 -2.02 -11.55
CA PHE A 243 14.01 -1.81 -12.00
C PHE A 243 14.33 -2.53 -13.32
N MET A 244 13.43 -3.35 -13.86
CA MET A 244 13.72 -4.13 -15.06
C MET A 244 14.09 -3.26 -16.26
N ARG A 245 13.41 -2.11 -16.41
CA ARG A 245 13.63 -1.23 -17.56
C ARG A 245 15.09 -0.82 -17.70
N PHE A 246 15.75 -0.48 -16.58
CA PHE A 246 17.17 -0.17 -16.55
C PHE A 246 18.04 -1.30 -17.09
N PHE A 247 17.79 -2.54 -16.65
CA PHE A 247 18.59 -3.69 -17.10
C PHE A 247 18.29 -4.08 -18.55
N ILE A 248 17.06 -3.89 -19.03
CA ILE A 248 16.70 -4.07 -20.44
C ILE A 248 17.48 -3.06 -21.30
N ASP A 249 17.42 -1.78 -20.93
CA ASP A 249 18.14 -0.74 -21.67
C ASP A 249 19.66 -1.00 -21.64
N CYS A 250 20.21 -1.52 -20.53
CA CYS A 250 21.63 -1.89 -20.48
C CYS A 250 21.97 -3.08 -21.39
N ASP A 251 21.07 -4.06 -21.47
CA ASP A 251 21.24 -5.27 -22.28
C ASP A 251 21.18 -4.97 -23.78
N ASP A 252 20.27 -4.08 -24.18
CA ASP A 252 20.07 -3.69 -25.57
C ASP A 252 21.20 -2.80 -26.08
N ASN A 253 21.70 -1.85 -25.26
CA ASN A 253 22.67 -0.85 -25.72
C ASN A 253 24.14 -1.25 -25.52
N TRP A 254 24.49 -1.92 -24.42
CA TRP A 254 25.91 -2.21 -24.10
C TRP A 254 26.21 -3.67 -23.80
N GLN A 255 25.19 -4.52 -23.65
CA GLN A 255 25.34 -5.95 -23.34
C GLN A 255 26.05 -6.23 -22.00
N LYS A 256 26.33 -5.19 -21.21
CA LYS A 256 26.92 -5.21 -19.87
C LYS A 256 26.49 -3.95 -19.14
N ILE A 257 26.70 -3.90 -17.83
CA ILE A 257 26.54 -2.64 -17.10
C ILE A 257 27.67 -1.70 -17.55
N PRO A 258 27.34 -0.54 -18.16
CA PRO A 258 28.37 0.38 -18.63
C PRO A 258 28.96 1.19 -17.46
N ASP A 259 30.01 1.95 -17.76
CA ASP A 259 30.60 2.92 -16.83
C ASP A 259 29.60 4.05 -16.47
N TYR A 260 29.91 4.79 -15.41
CA TYR A 260 29.04 5.86 -14.92
C TYR A 260 28.74 6.90 -15.99
N GLU A 261 29.76 7.30 -16.75
CA GLU A 261 29.69 8.35 -17.76
C GLU A 261 28.64 7.98 -18.82
N LYS A 262 28.69 6.76 -19.35
CA LYS A 262 27.69 6.26 -20.31
C LYS A 262 26.29 6.16 -19.70
N LEU A 263 26.16 5.82 -18.41
CA LEU A 263 24.87 5.83 -17.73
C LEU A 263 24.28 7.24 -17.65
N VAL A 264 25.09 8.25 -17.30
CA VAL A 264 24.66 9.65 -17.21
C VAL A 264 24.24 10.19 -18.57
N ILE A 265 25.04 9.94 -19.61
CA ILE A 265 24.75 10.41 -20.98
C ILE A 265 23.44 9.81 -21.50
N HIS A 266 23.24 8.49 -21.31
CA HIS A 266 22.09 7.79 -21.87
C HIS A 266 20.79 8.06 -21.09
N PHE A 267 20.81 7.88 -19.76
CA PHE A 267 19.60 8.03 -18.96
C PHE A 267 19.25 9.49 -18.64
N LYS A 268 20.23 10.41 -18.78
CA LYS A 268 20.14 11.81 -18.36
C LYS A 268 19.83 11.92 -16.84
N PRO A 269 19.90 13.11 -16.23
CA PRO A 269 19.65 13.26 -14.78
C PRO A 269 18.29 12.73 -14.34
N ASN A 270 17.24 12.90 -15.16
CA ASN A 270 15.89 12.41 -14.86
C ASN A 270 15.75 10.88 -14.92
N GLY A 271 16.37 10.19 -15.87
CA GLY A 271 16.31 8.72 -15.95
C GLY A 271 17.17 8.04 -14.87
N LEU A 272 18.26 8.67 -14.45
CA LEU A 272 19.04 8.24 -13.29
C LEU A 272 18.26 8.40 -11.98
N ARG A 273 17.45 9.47 -11.85
CA ARG A 273 16.54 9.68 -10.70
C ARG A 273 15.53 8.53 -10.53
N ALA A 274 14.99 8.01 -11.63
CA ALA A 274 14.08 6.86 -11.60
C ALA A 274 14.77 5.55 -11.14
N ASN A 275 16.11 5.46 -11.31
CA ASN A 275 16.91 4.26 -11.07
C ASN A 275 17.92 4.40 -9.92
N LEU A 276 17.69 5.34 -8.98
CA LEU A 276 18.60 5.63 -7.85
C LEU A 276 18.98 4.38 -7.04
N THR A 277 18.04 3.46 -6.85
CA THR A 277 18.29 2.21 -6.13
C THR A 277 19.31 1.33 -6.84
N VAL A 278 19.27 1.28 -8.18
CA VAL A 278 20.23 0.51 -8.99
C VAL A 278 21.60 1.19 -8.98
N LEU A 279 21.64 2.54 -9.08
CA LEU A 279 22.89 3.28 -8.95
C LEU A 279 23.55 3.08 -7.58
N ARG A 280 22.77 3.12 -6.50
CA ARG A 280 23.26 2.82 -5.16
C ARG A 280 23.87 1.42 -5.08
N TRP A 281 23.24 0.42 -5.70
CA TRP A 281 23.81 -0.91 -5.77
C TRP A 281 25.16 -0.93 -6.50
N LEU A 282 25.27 -0.24 -7.63
CA LEU A 282 26.52 -0.14 -8.39
C LEU A 282 27.64 0.50 -7.58
N LEU A 283 27.32 1.53 -6.80
CA LEU A 283 28.25 2.19 -5.87
C LEU A 283 28.63 1.29 -4.69
N ASP A 284 27.64 0.75 -3.97
CA ASP A 284 27.83 -0.13 -2.80
C ASP A 284 28.65 -1.39 -3.14
N THR A 285 28.70 -1.78 -4.41
CA THR A 285 29.43 -2.97 -4.88
C THR A 285 30.67 -2.63 -5.72
N ASN A 286 31.08 -1.36 -5.75
CA ASN A 286 32.20 -0.84 -6.53
C ASN A 286 32.18 -1.28 -8.01
N GLN A 287 30.98 -1.48 -8.58
CA GLN A 287 30.82 -1.78 -10.01
C GLN A 287 31.12 -0.53 -10.86
N VAL A 288 31.11 0.65 -10.23
CA VAL A 288 31.30 1.95 -10.85
C VAL A 288 32.09 2.87 -9.91
N VAL A 289 33.10 3.56 -10.43
CA VAL A 289 33.87 4.60 -9.71
C VAL A 289 33.23 5.96 -10.02
N VAL A 290 32.90 6.76 -9.00
CA VAL A 290 32.19 8.04 -9.17
C VAL A 290 33.01 9.20 -8.64
N ASP A 291 33.03 10.26 -9.45
CA ASP A 291 33.56 11.60 -9.20
C ASP A 291 32.89 12.25 -7.97
N GLU A 292 33.69 12.91 -7.12
CA GLU A 292 33.30 13.44 -5.81
C GLU A 292 32.19 14.51 -5.92
N ALA A 293 32.18 15.29 -7.01
CA ALA A 293 31.13 16.27 -7.29
C ALA A 293 29.74 15.64 -7.53
N LEU A 294 29.69 14.44 -8.12
CA LEU A 294 28.45 13.72 -8.41
C LEU A 294 27.88 13.02 -7.16
N LYS A 295 28.74 12.69 -6.19
CA LYS A 295 28.31 12.19 -4.87
C LYS A 295 27.56 13.26 -4.09
N ASP A 296 28.00 14.51 -4.16
CA ASP A 296 27.33 15.64 -3.52
C ASP A 296 25.98 15.95 -4.18
N ASP A 297 25.89 15.88 -5.51
CA ASP A 297 24.62 16.02 -6.23
C ASP A 297 23.62 14.90 -5.86
N LEU A 298 24.10 13.65 -5.73
CA LEU A 298 23.28 12.54 -5.23
C LEU A 298 22.80 12.77 -3.80
N ALA A 299 23.64 13.31 -2.92
CA ALA A 299 23.28 13.63 -1.54
C ALA A 299 22.25 14.77 -1.47
N GLU A 300 22.41 15.83 -2.27
CA GLU A 300 21.43 16.92 -2.36
C GLU A 300 20.09 16.44 -2.92
N MET A 301 20.09 15.54 -3.93
CA MET A 301 18.86 14.92 -4.42
C MET A 301 18.14 14.09 -3.35
N GLN A 302 18.88 13.33 -2.54
CA GLN A 302 18.28 12.61 -1.40
C GLN A 302 17.65 13.56 -0.39
N ARG A 303 18.32 14.68 -0.08
CA ARG A 303 17.77 15.70 0.80
C ARG A 303 16.50 16.30 0.20
N ILE A 304 16.47 16.64 -1.09
CA ILE A 304 15.25 17.13 -1.77
C ILE A 304 14.12 16.11 -1.66
N GLN A 305 14.38 14.82 -1.92
CA GLN A 305 13.36 13.77 -1.77
C GLN A 305 12.83 13.68 -0.34
N SER A 306 13.71 13.81 0.66
CA SER A 306 13.30 13.81 2.07
C SER A 306 12.36 14.98 2.41
N LEU A 307 12.46 16.11 1.68
CA LEU A 307 11.52 17.21 1.83
C LEU A 307 10.13 16.84 1.31
N PHE A 308 10.05 16.26 0.11
CA PHE A 308 8.77 15.81 -0.44
C PHE A 308 8.07 14.79 0.45
N ASN A 309 8.84 13.92 1.13
CA ASN A 309 8.27 12.95 2.08
C ASN A 309 7.63 13.60 3.32
N LYS A 310 7.86 14.89 3.60
CA LYS A 310 7.13 15.62 4.65
C LYS A 310 5.69 15.93 4.27
N LEU A 311 5.35 15.89 2.99
CA LEU A 311 4.00 16.13 2.51
C LEU A 311 3.21 14.81 2.59
N LYS A 312 2.00 14.86 3.17
CA LYS A 312 1.08 13.71 3.20
C LYS A 312 0.65 13.30 1.79
N GLU A 313 0.43 14.30 0.94
CA GLU A 313 0.00 14.15 -0.46
C GLU A 313 0.74 15.13 -1.38
N SER A 314 0.66 14.90 -2.69
CA SER A 314 1.27 15.77 -3.68
C SER A 314 0.52 17.10 -3.79
N VAL A 315 1.17 18.21 -3.41
CA VAL A 315 0.58 19.56 -3.48
C VAL A 315 0.93 20.24 -4.81
N PRO A 316 -0.06 20.65 -5.63
CA PRO A 316 0.17 21.19 -6.98
C PRO A 316 1.10 22.40 -7.03
N CYS A 317 0.97 23.35 -6.10
CA CYS A 317 1.79 24.56 -6.08
C CYS A 317 3.28 24.27 -5.80
N ILE A 318 3.58 23.27 -4.97
CA ILE A 318 4.95 22.81 -4.71
C ILE A 318 5.52 22.10 -5.93
N ALA A 319 4.73 21.25 -6.59
CA ALA A 319 5.15 20.58 -7.81
C ALA A 319 5.46 21.58 -8.95
N SER A 320 4.63 22.61 -9.10
CA SER A 320 4.84 23.69 -10.07
C SER A 320 6.10 24.50 -9.75
N TYR A 321 6.28 24.88 -8.48
CA TYR A 321 7.47 25.62 -8.06
C TYR A 321 8.76 24.81 -8.22
N TYR A 322 8.73 23.51 -7.89
CA TYR A 322 9.86 22.62 -8.10
C TYR A 322 10.23 22.50 -9.58
N LYS A 323 9.25 22.40 -10.49
CA LYS A 323 9.51 22.41 -11.94
C LYS A 323 10.20 23.70 -12.39
N LEU A 324 9.80 24.85 -11.86
CA LEU A 324 10.47 26.13 -12.14
C LEU A 324 11.93 26.12 -11.67
N LEU A 325 12.19 25.60 -10.46
CA LEU A 325 13.54 25.50 -9.91
C LEU A 325 14.41 24.49 -10.69
N GLN A 326 13.82 23.36 -11.12
CA GLN A 326 14.49 22.36 -11.95
C GLN A 326 14.92 22.95 -13.28
N ARG A 327 14.06 23.71 -13.98
CA ARG A 327 14.45 24.39 -15.23
C ARG A 327 15.64 25.31 -15.04
N ARG A 328 15.70 26.05 -13.93
CA ARG A 328 16.85 26.93 -13.63
C ARG A 328 18.13 26.14 -13.37
N TYR A 329 18.04 24.96 -12.78
CA TYR A 329 19.17 24.05 -12.62
C TYR A 329 19.61 23.47 -13.96
N ASP A 330 18.67 23.01 -14.78
CA ASP A 330 18.94 22.45 -16.11
C ASP A 330 19.58 23.51 -17.05
N ASP A 331 19.19 24.78 -16.89
CA ASP A 331 19.79 25.95 -17.56
C ASP A 331 21.18 26.36 -17.02
N GLY A 332 21.70 25.67 -15.99
CA GLY A 332 22.98 25.99 -15.34
C GLY A 332 22.98 27.28 -14.50
N LYS A 333 21.80 27.87 -14.23
CA LYS A 333 21.67 29.13 -13.47
C LYS A 333 21.72 28.92 -11.95
N THR A 334 21.51 27.68 -11.48
CA THR A 334 21.52 27.34 -10.05
C THR A 334 22.12 25.95 -9.82
N SER A 335 22.47 25.62 -8.57
CA SER A 335 22.88 24.28 -8.16
C SER A 335 21.75 23.53 -7.44
N LEU A 336 21.87 22.20 -7.32
CA LEU A 336 20.90 21.38 -6.56
C LEU A 336 20.78 21.81 -5.09
N LYS A 337 21.89 22.25 -4.48
CA LYS A 337 21.89 22.83 -3.13
C LYS A 337 21.00 24.07 -3.05
N SER A 338 21.06 24.95 -4.04
CA SER A 338 20.21 26.15 -4.12
C SER A 338 18.74 25.79 -4.35
N VAL A 339 18.46 24.78 -5.19
CA VAL A 339 17.10 24.25 -5.37
C VAL A 339 16.54 23.75 -4.03
N ARG A 340 17.30 22.95 -3.28
CA ARG A 340 16.90 22.44 -1.97
C ARG A 340 16.61 23.58 -0.98
N LEU A 341 17.52 24.55 -0.88
CA LEU A 341 17.39 25.69 0.05
C LEU A 341 16.16 26.55 -0.25
N ALA A 342 15.82 26.72 -1.53
CA ALA A 342 14.61 27.44 -1.95
C ALA A 342 13.32 26.63 -1.71
N LEU A 343 13.38 25.29 -1.83
CA LEU A 343 12.23 24.40 -1.67
C LEU A 343 11.87 24.14 -0.20
N GLN A 344 12.86 24.08 0.69
CA GLN A 344 12.69 23.86 2.13
C GLN A 344 11.62 24.75 2.78
N PRO A 345 11.66 26.09 2.68
CA PRO A 345 10.68 26.94 3.32
C PRO A 345 9.27 26.75 2.75
N ALA A 346 9.16 26.50 1.44
CA ALA A 346 7.88 26.26 0.78
C ALA A 346 7.21 24.97 1.31
N ILE A 347 7.96 23.87 1.37
CA ILE A 347 7.45 22.59 1.89
C ILE A 347 7.16 22.68 3.39
N ASP A 348 8.01 23.34 4.17
CA ASP A 348 7.77 23.52 5.60
C ASP A 348 6.48 24.33 5.86
N LEU A 349 6.19 25.37 5.07
CA LEU A 349 4.94 26.16 5.18
C LEU A 349 3.69 25.32 4.87
N ILE A 350 3.75 24.52 3.80
CA ILE A 350 2.64 23.67 3.37
C ILE A 350 2.38 22.55 4.38
N SER A 351 3.44 21.86 4.81
CA SER A 351 3.34 20.72 5.74
C SER A 351 2.95 21.13 7.16
N SER A 352 3.37 22.30 7.65
CA SER A 352 3.00 22.74 9.01
C SER A 352 1.52 23.14 9.14
N ASN A 353 0.85 23.44 8.03
CA ASN A 353 -0.53 23.93 8.00
C ASN A 353 -1.49 22.97 7.29
N ASP A 354 -1.02 21.76 6.93
CA ASP A 354 -1.79 20.75 6.17
C ASP A 354 -2.48 21.33 4.91
N ILE A 355 -1.78 22.22 4.19
CA ILE A 355 -2.33 22.92 3.02
C ILE A 355 -2.39 21.96 1.82
N THR A 356 -3.56 21.87 1.19
CA THR A 356 -3.79 20.98 0.03
C THR A 356 -3.59 21.66 -1.31
N ASP A 357 -3.79 22.98 -1.40
CA ASP A 357 -3.65 23.74 -2.65
C ASP A 357 -2.54 24.81 -2.56
N TYR A 358 -2.82 25.99 -1.98
CA TYR A 358 -1.85 27.07 -1.76
C TYR A 358 -2.13 27.81 -0.44
N PRO A 359 -1.11 28.45 0.18
CA PRO A 359 -1.25 29.11 1.49
C PRO A 359 -2.08 30.39 1.41
N THR A 360 -2.78 30.72 2.50
CA THR A 360 -3.39 32.04 2.73
C THR A 360 -2.39 33.05 3.30
N GLN A 361 -2.74 34.33 3.27
CA GLN A 361 -1.92 35.41 3.85
C GLN A 361 -1.68 35.20 5.37
N GLU A 362 -2.70 34.75 6.08
CA GLU A 362 -2.61 34.46 7.52
C GLU A 362 -1.62 33.32 7.79
N GLN A 363 -1.74 32.20 7.04
CA GLN A 363 -0.82 31.06 7.16
C GLN A 363 0.63 31.43 6.85
N LEU A 364 0.84 32.28 5.84
CA LEU A 364 2.16 32.80 5.49
C LEU A 364 2.74 33.69 6.61
N ASN A 365 1.94 34.60 7.14
CA ASN A 365 2.34 35.50 8.24
C ASN A 365 2.66 34.72 9.52
N ASP A 366 1.80 33.75 9.86
CA ASP A 366 1.97 32.91 11.04
C ASP A 366 3.24 32.05 10.95
N TYR A 367 3.50 31.48 9.79
CA TYR A 367 4.74 30.74 9.53
C TYR A 367 5.99 31.62 9.66
N LEU A 368 5.95 32.82 9.07
CA LEU A 368 7.08 33.74 9.09
C LEU A 368 7.29 34.40 10.45
N ALA A 369 6.25 34.53 11.27
CA ALA A 369 6.38 34.98 12.66
C ALA A 369 7.23 33.99 13.47
N ASP A 370 7.06 32.67 13.24
CA ASP A 370 7.85 31.63 13.89
C ASP A 370 9.24 31.47 13.25
N LYS A 371 9.31 31.52 11.91
CA LYS A 371 10.53 31.29 11.12
C LYS A 371 11.00 32.54 10.37
N SER A 372 11.10 33.67 11.07
CA SER A 372 11.51 34.97 10.50
C SER A 372 12.84 34.96 9.71
N GLY A 373 13.76 34.05 10.02
CA GLY A 373 15.01 33.87 9.25
C GLY A 373 14.81 33.34 7.83
N GLN A 374 13.62 32.87 7.47
CA GLN A 374 13.33 32.27 6.15
C GLN A 374 12.65 33.23 5.17
N ILE A 375 12.47 34.51 5.55
CA ILE A 375 11.83 35.55 4.71
C ILE A 375 12.49 35.63 3.32
N ALA A 376 13.82 35.68 3.25
CA ALA A 376 14.54 35.76 1.98
C ALA A 376 14.33 34.49 1.12
N SER A 377 14.47 33.31 1.73
CA SER A 377 14.38 32.03 1.03
C SER A 377 12.96 31.71 0.53
N ILE A 378 11.91 32.17 1.22
CA ILE A 378 10.52 31.93 0.81
C ILE A 378 10.03 32.90 -0.26
N THR A 379 10.69 34.06 -0.44
CA THR A 379 10.26 35.10 -1.37
C THR A 379 10.11 34.58 -2.81
N GLY A 380 11.01 33.68 -3.24
CA GLY A 380 10.92 33.05 -4.56
C GLY A 380 9.65 32.22 -4.76
N PHE A 381 9.17 31.56 -3.70
CA PHE A 381 7.93 30.79 -3.75
C PHE A 381 6.70 31.70 -3.75
N VAL A 382 6.69 32.77 -2.95
CA VAL A 382 5.59 33.76 -2.95
C VAL A 382 5.45 34.41 -4.32
N ASN A 383 6.57 34.79 -4.95
CA ASN A 383 6.54 35.34 -6.31
C ASN A 383 6.04 34.32 -7.35
N HIS A 384 6.39 33.04 -7.18
CA HIS A 384 5.85 31.98 -8.02
C HIS A 384 4.32 31.87 -7.88
N LEU A 385 3.79 31.87 -6.65
CA LEU A 385 2.35 31.84 -6.39
C LEU A 385 1.62 33.05 -7.00
N LYS A 386 2.17 34.26 -6.87
CA LYS A 386 1.64 35.46 -7.55
C LYS A 386 1.55 35.28 -9.06
N SER A 387 2.60 34.75 -9.68
CA SER A 387 2.70 34.64 -11.14
C SER A 387 1.90 33.49 -11.75
N ALA A 388 1.89 32.31 -11.10
CA ALA A 388 1.34 31.08 -11.67
C ALA A 388 -0.05 30.73 -11.13
N TYR A 389 -0.42 31.25 -9.96
CA TYR A 389 -1.69 30.99 -9.29
C TYR A 389 -2.48 32.26 -9.00
N HIS A 390 -1.98 33.43 -9.41
CA HIS A 390 -2.63 34.74 -9.22
C HIS A 390 -3.01 35.03 -7.75
N CYS A 391 -2.22 34.52 -6.79
CA CYS A 391 -2.47 34.76 -5.37
C CYS A 391 -2.04 36.16 -4.94
N GLU A 392 -2.87 36.83 -4.14
CA GLU A 392 -2.54 38.10 -3.48
C GLU A 392 -1.83 37.87 -2.14
N LEU A 393 -0.59 37.37 -2.19
CA LEU A 393 0.23 37.13 -0.99
C LEU A 393 1.32 38.20 -0.86
N ASP A 394 1.49 38.83 0.29
CA ASP A 394 2.56 39.80 0.52
C ASP A 394 3.38 39.52 1.78
N ILE A 395 4.63 39.96 1.78
CA ILE A 395 5.52 39.79 2.94
C ILE A 395 5.67 41.14 3.65
N ASP A 396 4.76 41.42 4.58
CA ASP A 396 4.88 42.58 5.47
C ASP A 396 5.84 42.25 6.63
N ARG A 397 7.08 42.70 6.48
CA ARG A 397 8.14 42.50 7.49
C ARG A 397 7.82 43.15 8.83
N LYS A 398 7.13 44.30 8.84
CA LYS A 398 6.80 45.01 10.09
C LYS A 398 5.74 44.22 10.85
N LEU A 399 4.69 43.77 10.17
CA LEU A 399 3.65 42.93 10.76
C LEU A 399 4.21 41.62 11.30
N ILE A 400 5.06 40.92 10.53
CA ILE A 400 5.70 39.67 10.95
C ILE A 400 6.55 39.87 12.22
N GLN A 401 7.31 40.97 12.30
CA GLN A 401 8.10 41.30 13.49
C GLN A 401 7.22 41.58 14.72
N GLN A 402 6.10 42.30 14.54
CA GLN A 402 5.14 42.55 15.60
C GLN A 402 4.48 41.26 16.10
N MET A 403 4.08 40.38 15.19
CA MET A 403 3.50 39.07 15.53
C MET A 403 4.49 38.20 16.31
N LYS A 404 5.75 38.16 15.86
CA LYS A 404 6.83 37.45 16.56
C LYS A 404 7.02 37.99 17.98
N ALA A 405 7.14 39.31 18.14
CA ALA A 405 7.33 39.94 19.45
C ALA A 405 6.15 39.64 20.41
N LYS A 406 4.91 39.68 19.89
CA LYS A 406 3.70 39.35 20.66
C LYS A 406 3.68 37.88 21.10
N ARG A 407 4.01 36.95 20.20
CA ARG A 407 4.10 35.51 20.51
C ARG A 407 5.20 35.22 21.53
N LEU A 408 6.37 35.80 21.33
CA LEU A 408 7.53 35.63 22.22
C LEU A 408 7.21 36.15 23.63
N LYS A 409 6.57 37.31 23.75
CA LYS A 409 6.07 37.84 25.02
C LYS A 409 5.08 36.88 25.69
N LYS A 410 4.09 36.37 24.96
CA LYS A 410 3.13 35.40 25.48
C LYS A 410 3.81 34.11 25.96
N HIS A 411 4.77 33.58 25.20
CA HIS A 411 5.54 32.39 25.54
C HIS A 411 6.32 32.59 26.85
N TYR A 412 7.13 33.65 26.92
CA TYR A 412 7.93 33.95 28.11
C TYR A 412 7.06 34.21 29.34
N SER A 413 5.94 34.95 29.21
CA SER A 413 5.01 35.14 30.32
C SER A 413 4.40 33.82 30.83
N LYS A 414 4.05 32.90 29.91
CA LYS A 414 3.54 31.58 30.30
C LYS A 414 4.61 30.74 31.00
N ARG A 415 5.82 30.69 30.42
CA ARG A 415 6.93 29.91 30.96
C ARG A 415 7.40 30.43 32.31
N LEU A 416 7.38 31.76 32.51
CA LEU A 416 7.66 32.38 33.81
C LEU A 416 6.73 31.82 34.90
N VAL A 417 5.42 31.78 34.63
CA VAL A 417 4.43 31.25 35.57
C VAL A 417 4.63 29.75 35.83
N GLU A 418 4.97 28.97 34.81
CA GLU A 418 5.25 27.54 34.95
C GLU A 418 6.47 27.29 35.85
N LEU A 419 7.59 27.98 35.60
CA LEU A 419 8.83 27.87 36.38
C LEU A 419 8.65 28.35 37.83
N TYR A 420 7.85 29.40 38.04
CA TYR A 420 7.57 29.90 39.40
C TYR A 420 6.76 28.93 40.26
N LYS A 421 5.91 28.10 39.63
CA LYS A 421 5.08 27.09 40.32
C LYS A 421 5.86 25.87 40.76
N GLN A 422 7.02 25.60 40.14
CA GLN A 422 7.90 24.53 40.57
C GLN A 422 8.61 24.93 41.88
N THR A 423 8.68 23.98 42.83
CA THR A 423 9.35 24.16 44.12
C THR A 423 10.86 24.00 44.01
N GLU A 424 11.33 23.13 43.12
CA GLU A 424 12.74 22.91 42.82
C GLU A 424 12.93 22.97 41.30
N LEU A 425 14.04 23.57 40.87
CA LEU A 425 14.39 23.74 39.45
C LEU A 425 15.72 23.03 39.19
N MET A 426 15.76 22.25 38.11
CA MET A 426 17.00 21.68 37.60
C MET A 426 17.91 22.77 37.03
N ASP A 427 19.22 22.50 36.90
CA ASP A 427 20.21 23.50 36.43
C ASP A 427 19.84 24.12 35.07
N ASP A 428 19.26 23.34 34.16
CA ASP A 428 18.77 23.81 32.86
C ASP A 428 17.53 24.70 32.99
N GLU A 429 16.60 24.35 33.88
CA GLU A 429 15.41 25.15 34.20
C GLU A 429 15.76 26.45 34.93
N GLN A 430 16.81 26.46 35.76
CA GLN A 430 17.33 27.67 36.40
C GLN A 430 17.88 28.66 35.36
N MET A 431 18.64 28.17 34.39
CA MET A 431 19.13 29.01 33.29
C MET A 431 17.99 29.43 32.36
N GLU A 432 16.98 28.58 32.16
CA GLU A 432 15.77 28.97 31.45
C GLU A 432 15.03 30.11 32.18
N LEU A 433 14.92 30.05 33.52
CA LEU A 433 14.33 31.10 34.34
C LEU A 433 15.04 32.44 34.15
N VAL A 434 16.38 32.44 34.13
CA VAL A 434 17.18 33.64 33.82
C VAL A 434 16.82 34.20 32.44
N SER A 435 16.77 33.35 31.41
CA SER A 435 16.38 33.77 30.05
C SER A 435 15.01 34.44 30.02
N VAL A 436 14.04 33.84 30.74
CA VAL A 436 12.66 34.31 30.78
C VAL A 436 12.53 35.65 31.52
N VAL A 437 13.26 35.82 32.62
CA VAL A 437 13.27 37.06 33.41
C VAL A 437 13.91 38.20 32.62
N LEU A 438 15.03 37.94 31.95
CA LEU A 438 15.70 38.92 31.10
C LEU A 438 14.78 39.42 29.98
N TYR A 439 14.02 38.51 29.37
CA TYR A 439 13.04 38.92 28.36
C TYR A 439 11.86 39.68 28.97
N SER A 440 11.33 39.22 30.11
CA SER A 440 10.11 39.79 30.72
C SER A 440 10.32 41.18 31.30
N LEU A 441 11.46 41.43 31.94
CA LEU A 441 11.79 42.71 32.57
C LEU A 441 12.49 43.69 31.62
N HIS A 442 13.43 43.18 30.81
CA HIS A 442 14.33 44.03 30.02
C HIS A 442 14.09 43.95 28.51
N GLY A 443 13.20 43.07 28.05
CA GLY A 443 12.87 42.91 26.63
C GLY A 443 13.98 42.26 25.80
N ILE A 444 14.90 41.54 26.44
CA ILE A 444 16.11 41.01 25.80
C ILE A 444 16.07 39.50 25.72
N GLU A 445 16.32 38.97 24.52
CA GLU A 445 16.32 37.53 24.23
C GLU A 445 17.73 36.94 24.36
N ILE A 446 18.02 36.29 25.49
CA ILE A 446 19.26 35.52 25.69
C ILE A 446 18.89 34.03 25.79
N LYS A 447 19.13 33.27 24.72
CA LYS A 447 18.65 31.88 24.59
C LYS A 447 19.34 30.87 25.49
N LYS A 448 20.60 31.13 25.84
CA LYS A 448 21.43 30.24 26.66
C LYS A 448 22.26 31.10 27.62
N PRO A 449 21.65 31.61 28.69
CA PRO A 449 22.39 32.32 29.70
C PRO A 449 23.36 31.35 30.38
N LYS A 450 24.45 31.90 30.89
CA LYS A 450 25.49 31.14 31.56
C LYS A 450 25.57 31.55 33.03
N PRO A 451 25.83 30.61 33.96
CA PRO A 451 25.93 30.92 35.38
C PRO A 451 27.05 31.91 35.71
N ASP A 452 28.19 31.84 35.00
CA ASP A 452 29.36 32.70 35.18
C ASP A 452 29.11 34.18 34.82
N ALA A 453 28.03 34.46 34.10
CA ALA A 453 27.60 35.81 33.76
C ALA A 453 26.72 36.45 34.84
N ILE A 454 26.38 35.74 35.91
CA ILE A 454 25.63 36.27 37.06
C ILE A 454 26.60 36.88 38.06
N LEU A 455 26.42 38.16 38.36
CA LEU A 455 27.28 38.95 39.23
C LEU A 455 26.48 39.45 40.43
N LEU A 456 27.10 39.43 41.61
CA LEU A 456 26.55 40.04 42.82
C LEU A 456 27.35 41.30 43.14
N LEU A 457 26.72 42.46 43.01
CA LEU A 457 27.33 43.76 43.31
C LEU A 457 26.52 44.41 44.42
N ASP A 458 27.16 44.71 45.55
CA ASP A 458 26.53 45.34 46.74
C ASP A 458 25.23 44.65 47.19
N GLY A 459 25.20 43.32 47.12
CA GLY A 459 24.03 42.51 47.52
C GLY A 459 22.91 42.43 46.49
N VAL A 460 23.09 43.01 45.30
CA VAL A 460 22.13 42.97 44.19
C VAL A 460 22.67 42.11 43.05
N ALA A 461 21.83 41.20 42.53
CA ALA A 461 22.20 40.31 41.44
C ALA A 461 21.97 40.97 40.07
N TYR A 462 22.93 40.77 39.17
CA TYR A 462 22.89 41.24 37.78
C TYR A 462 23.31 40.12 36.84
N TYR A 463 22.73 40.10 35.63
CA TYR A 463 23.22 39.31 34.50
C TYR A 463 24.03 40.21 33.57
N ARG A 464 25.29 39.88 33.32
CA ARG A 464 26.16 40.63 32.39
C ARG A 464 26.10 40.04 30.99
N ASP A 465 25.59 40.82 30.03
CA ASP A 465 25.74 40.53 28.60
C ASP A 465 26.59 41.62 27.93
N LYS A 466 27.75 41.21 27.41
CA LYS A 466 28.78 42.09 26.84
C LYS A 466 29.23 43.17 27.83
N THR A 467 28.74 44.40 27.66
CA THR A 467 29.10 45.60 28.44
C THR A 467 27.92 46.15 29.24
N LYS A 468 26.79 45.43 29.31
CA LYS A 468 25.59 45.87 30.01
C LYS A 468 25.21 44.86 31.08
N ASP A 469 24.83 45.39 32.24
CA ASP A 469 24.40 44.62 33.40
C ASP A 469 22.88 44.76 33.55
N TYR A 470 22.19 43.62 33.60
CA TYR A 470 20.74 43.52 33.66
C TYR A 470 20.32 43.07 35.05
N PHE A 471 19.53 43.88 35.74
CA PHE A 471 19.05 43.57 37.08
C PHE A 471 18.30 42.23 37.12
N LEU A 472 18.67 41.38 38.07
CA LEU A 472 17.96 40.14 38.40
C LEU A 472 17.31 40.30 39.79
N PRO A 473 15.99 40.11 39.90
CA PRO A 473 15.30 40.14 41.19
C PRO A 473 15.89 39.16 42.21
N GLN A 474 15.87 39.54 43.49
CA GLN A 474 16.47 38.74 44.57
C GLN A 474 15.83 37.35 44.71
N ASP A 475 14.51 37.25 44.51
CA ASP A 475 13.77 35.99 44.53
C ASP A 475 14.19 35.05 43.39
N ILE A 476 14.55 35.59 42.23
CA ILE A 476 15.11 34.84 41.11
C ILE A 476 16.51 34.34 41.46
N TYR A 477 17.38 35.22 41.98
CA TYR A 477 18.75 34.86 42.37
C TYR A 477 18.78 33.73 43.41
N LEU A 478 17.86 33.74 44.38
CA LEU A 478 17.75 32.68 45.39
C LEU A 478 17.35 31.32 44.80
N ARG A 479 16.58 31.31 43.70
CA ARG A 479 16.15 30.08 42.99
C ARG A 479 17.21 29.51 42.04
N ILE A 480 18.26 30.27 41.75
CA ILE A 480 19.37 29.87 40.85
C ILE A 480 20.63 29.52 41.65
N LYS A 481 20.62 29.71 42.97
CA LYS A 481 21.75 29.34 43.81
C LYS A 481 21.97 27.83 43.73
N PRO A 482 23.20 27.35 43.50
CA PRO A 482 23.55 25.98 43.84
C PRO A 482 23.27 25.82 45.33
N GLN A 483 22.49 24.80 45.70
CA GLN A 483 22.52 24.31 47.09
C GLN A 483 23.96 23.83 47.31
N PHE A 484 24.75 24.63 48.03
CA PHE A 484 26.06 24.21 48.52
C PHE A 484 25.88 23.23 49.68
#